data_AF-A0AAX3X6B3-F1
#
_entry.id   AF-A0AAX3X6B3-F1
#
_cell.length_a   1.000
_cell.length_b   1.000
_cell.length_c   1.000
_cell.angle_alpha   90.00
_cell.angle_beta   90.00
_cell.angle_gamma   90.00
#
_symmetry.space_group_name_H-M   'P 1'
#
loop_
_entity.id
_entity.type
_entity.pdbx_description
1 polymer ?
#
loop_
_entity_poly.entity_id
_entity_poly.type
_entity_poly.pdbx_seq_one_letter_code
_entity_poly.pdbx_strand_id
1 'polypeptide(L)'
;MSEEVENQTETVENTEEPKKEEKKFSRDDIAKMVNAQVDKIKNDLESKYSKQLEQVKAEALEEGERRAKMTADEKAEEDRKRRELEFERREKELELRERKAETRDLLTNAGLPLSFVSQLMGKDSEETQRNINEFQKIVNQQVQNELHKKAAGKVPNTSSSSPAPQKKLSDMTLDEQMALYHENPQAFQALQNNK
;
A
#
# COMPACT_ATOMS: atom_id res chain seq x y z
N MET A 1 -81.46 20.82 -87.54
CA MET A 1 -82.46 19.84 -87.07
C MET A 1 -82.95 20.33 -85.74
N SER A 2 -84.20 20.81 -85.76
CA SER A 2 -85.00 21.21 -84.61
C SER A 2 -85.81 20.01 -84.16
N GLU A 3 -86.02 19.85 -82.86
CA GLU A 3 -87.18 19.20 -82.20
C GLU A 3 -86.82 19.12 -80.71
N GLU A 4 -87.68 19.32 -79.70
CA GLU A 4 -88.99 19.95 -79.49
C GLU A 4 -89.16 19.82 -77.94
N VAL A 5 -89.29 20.93 -77.20
CA VAL A 5 -90.49 21.35 -76.40
C VAL A 5 -90.92 20.30 -75.34
N GLU A 6 -91.07 20.63 -74.06
CA GLU A 6 -92.29 21.22 -73.45
C GLU A 6 -91.99 21.56 -71.96
N ASN A 7 -92.15 22.82 -71.49
CA ASN A 7 -93.32 23.39 -70.76
C ASN A 7 -93.68 22.63 -69.47
N GLN A 8 -94.05 23.21 -68.32
CA GLN A 8 -94.62 24.52 -67.95
C GLN A 8 -94.56 24.68 -66.39
N THR A 9 -94.64 25.93 -65.93
CA THR A 9 -95.28 26.54 -64.71
C THR A 9 -96.10 25.62 -63.76
N GLU A 10 -96.35 25.86 -62.46
CA GLU A 10 -96.21 26.99 -61.51
C GLU A 10 -96.52 26.46 -60.07
N THR A 11 -95.98 27.11 -59.03
CA THR A 11 -96.47 27.41 -57.64
C THR A 11 -97.71 26.68 -57.04
N VAL A 12 -97.90 26.35 -55.75
CA VAL A 12 -97.50 26.86 -54.40
C VAL A 12 -97.74 25.72 -53.37
N GLU A 13 -96.94 25.55 -52.30
CA GLU A 13 -97.46 25.35 -50.92
C GLU A 13 -96.37 25.49 -49.84
N ASN A 14 -96.80 26.01 -48.69
CA ASN A 14 -96.06 26.53 -47.54
C ASN A 14 -95.97 25.48 -46.41
N THR A 15 -94.86 25.42 -45.66
CA THR A 15 -94.75 25.27 -44.16
C THR A 15 -93.31 24.88 -43.69
N GLU A 16 -92.67 25.77 -42.90
CA GLU A 16 -91.67 25.67 -41.77
C GLU A 16 -90.51 24.63 -41.81
N GLU A 17 -89.18 24.85 -41.60
CA GLU A 17 -88.26 25.72 -40.80
C GLU A 17 -86.81 25.71 -41.43
N PRO A 18 -85.73 26.33 -40.89
CA PRO A 18 -85.43 27.75 -40.69
C PRO A 18 -84.25 28.21 -41.60
N LYS A 19 -84.36 29.31 -42.37
CA LYS A 19 -83.25 29.78 -43.23
C LYS A 19 -82.50 30.99 -42.67
N LYS A 20 -81.49 30.64 -41.87
CA LYS A 20 -80.18 31.29 -41.62
C LYS A 20 -79.98 32.66 -42.32
N GLU A 21 -79.94 33.73 -41.53
CA GLU A 21 -79.39 35.03 -41.96
C GLU A 21 -77.92 34.88 -42.39
N GLU A 22 -77.63 35.15 -43.66
CA GLU A 22 -76.26 35.24 -44.17
C GLU A 22 -75.62 36.56 -43.70
N LYS A 23 -74.82 36.50 -42.63
CA LYS A 23 -73.96 37.63 -42.22
C LYS A 23 -72.91 37.89 -43.30
N LYS A 24 -72.99 39.04 -43.99
CA LYS A 24 -71.94 39.53 -44.88
C LYS A 24 -70.86 40.21 -44.04
N PHE A 25 -69.68 39.59 -43.92
CA PHE A 25 -68.54 40.17 -43.21
C PHE A 25 -67.89 41.31 -44.01
N SER A 26 -67.56 42.43 -43.35
CA SER A 26 -66.78 43.51 -43.96
C SER A 26 -65.29 43.15 -44.01
N ARG A 27 -64.53 43.75 -44.94
CA ARG A 27 -63.06 43.61 -45.01
C ARG A 27 -62.38 44.00 -43.69
N ASP A 28 -62.94 44.97 -42.97
CA ASP A 28 -62.43 45.40 -41.67
C ASP A 28 -62.62 44.34 -40.56
N ASP A 29 -63.70 43.56 -40.61
CA ASP A 29 -63.95 42.48 -39.65
C ASP A 29 -62.97 41.32 -39.87
N ILE A 30 -62.66 41.02 -41.14
CA ILE A 30 -61.66 40.02 -41.52
C ILE A 30 -60.26 40.47 -41.08
N ALA A 31 -59.89 41.74 -41.31
CA ALA A 31 -58.60 42.28 -40.88
C ALA A 31 -58.42 42.23 -39.35
N LYS A 32 -59.48 42.53 -38.58
CA LYS A 32 -59.45 42.41 -37.11
C LYS A 32 -59.27 40.96 -36.65
N MET A 33 -59.97 40.00 -37.28
CA MET A 33 -59.83 38.58 -36.95
C MET A 33 -58.42 38.06 -37.27
N VAL A 34 -57.86 38.43 -38.42
CA VAL A 34 -56.49 38.05 -38.81
C VAL A 34 -55.46 38.63 -37.84
N ASN A 35 -55.55 39.92 -37.50
CA ASN A 35 -54.63 40.54 -36.54
C ASN A 35 -54.72 39.89 -35.16
N ALA A 36 -55.93 39.63 -34.65
CA ALA A 36 -56.12 38.94 -33.38
C ALA A 36 -55.54 37.51 -33.41
N GLN A 37 -55.58 36.82 -34.55
CA GLN A 37 -54.98 35.50 -34.70
C GLN A 37 -53.46 35.55 -34.81
N VAL A 38 -52.90 36.54 -35.50
CA VAL A 38 -51.46 36.79 -35.57
C VAL A 38 -50.91 37.12 -34.18
N ASP A 39 -51.58 37.98 -33.41
CA ASP A 39 -51.15 38.33 -32.06
C ASP A 39 -51.22 37.14 -31.11
N LYS A 40 -52.26 36.29 -31.22
CA LYS A 40 -52.32 35.02 -30.48
C LYS A 40 -51.17 34.09 -30.84
N ILE A 41 -50.84 33.95 -32.12
CA ILE A 41 -49.73 33.09 -32.58
C ILE A 41 -48.39 33.64 -32.09
N LYS A 42 -48.16 34.96 -32.18
CA LYS A 42 -46.94 35.59 -31.66
C LYS A 42 -46.79 35.36 -30.16
N ASN A 43 -47.84 35.62 -29.39
CA ASN A 43 -47.81 35.41 -27.93
C ASN A 43 -47.60 33.94 -27.55
N ASP A 44 -48.23 32.99 -28.26
CA ASP A 44 -48.03 31.56 -28.02
C ASP A 44 -46.61 31.13 -28.41
N LEU A 45 -46.06 31.66 -29.50
CA LEU A 45 -44.71 31.39 -29.97
C LEU A 45 -43.66 31.97 -29.01
N GLU A 46 -43.82 33.22 -28.57
CA GLU A 46 -42.96 33.87 -27.57
C GLU A 46 -43.00 33.10 -26.24
N SER A 47 -44.19 32.69 -25.78
CA SER A 47 -44.36 31.89 -24.57
C SER A 47 -43.69 30.50 -24.68
N LYS A 48 -43.79 29.86 -25.85
CA LYS A 48 -43.11 28.58 -26.10
C LYS A 48 -41.60 28.75 -26.13
N TYR A 49 -41.09 29.75 -26.83
CA TYR A 49 -39.66 30.01 -26.88
C TYR A 49 -39.10 30.42 -25.52
N SER A 50 -39.79 31.25 -24.75
CA SER A 50 -39.34 31.64 -23.42
C SER A 50 -39.28 30.43 -22.49
N LYS A 51 -40.29 29.56 -22.51
CA LYS A 51 -40.30 28.31 -21.72
C LYS A 51 -39.18 27.35 -22.14
N GLN A 52 -38.97 27.15 -23.45
CA GLN A 52 -37.88 26.30 -23.94
C GLN A 52 -36.52 26.87 -23.56
N LEU A 53 -36.33 28.18 -23.67
CA LEU A 53 -35.09 28.84 -23.32
C LEU A 53 -34.79 28.73 -21.82
N GLU A 54 -35.80 28.92 -20.97
CA GLU A 54 -35.65 28.71 -19.53
C GLU A 54 -35.37 27.24 -19.18
N GLN A 55 -36.02 26.29 -19.85
CA GLN A 55 -35.76 24.86 -19.66
C GLN A 55 -34.32 24.50 -20.06
N VAL A 56 -33.87 24.92 -21.24
CA VAL A 56 -32.49 24.65 -21.71
C VAL A 56 -31.45 25.29 -20.79
N LYS A 57 -31.71 26.50 -20.27
CA LYS A 57 -30.83 27.12 -19.27
C LYS A 57 -30.78 26.30 -17.98
N ALA A 58 -31.92 25.87 -17.46
CA ALA A 58 -31.98 25.08 -16.25
C ALA A 58 -31.22 23.75 -16.40
N GLU A 59 -31.45 23.04 -17.51
CA GLU A 59 -30.74 21.79 -17.84
C GLU A 59 -29.23 22.01 -18.00
N ALA A 60 -28.82 23.10 -18.66
CA ALA A 60 -27.40 23.43 -18.82
C ALA A 60 -26.71 23.77 -17.49
N LEU A 61 -27.40 24.47 -16.60
CA LEU A 61 -26.90 24.77 -15.25
C LEU A 61 -26.78 23.50 -14.41
N GLU A 62 -27.81 22.64 -14.42
CA GLU A 62 -27.82 21.38 -13.67
C GLU A 62 -26.70 20.43 -14.13
N GLU A 63 -26.54 20.25 -15.44
CA GLU A 63 -25.48 19.41 -16.00
C GLU A 63 -24.09 19.99 -15.72
N GLY A 64 -23.95 21.33 -15.79
CA GLY A 64 -22.72 22.02 -15.42
C GLY A 64 -22.35 21.82 -13.95
N GLU A 65 -23.31 21.99 -13.04
CA GLU A 65 -23.13 21.73 -11.61
C GLU A 65 -22.80 20.27 -11.33
N ARG A 66 -23.50 19.33 -11.97
CA ARG A 66 -23.25 17.90 -11.82
C ARG A 66 -21.83 17.54 -12.25
N ARG A 67 -21.37 18.03 -13.40
CA ARG A 67 -19.98 17.84 -13.86
C ARG A 67 -18.97 18.46 -12.91
N ALA A 68 -19.20 19.69 -12.47
CA ALA A 68 -18.31 20.37 -11.54
C ALA A 68 -18.20 19.63 -10.20
N LYS A 69 -19.33 19.13 -9.67
CA LYS A 69 -19.38 18.30 -8.45
C LYS A 69 -18.60 16.99 -8.65
N MET A 70 -18.81 16.28 -9.76
CA MET A 70 -18.05 15.06 -10.08
C MET A 70 -16.54 15.32 -10.12
N THR A 71 -16.09 16.38 -10.82
CA THR A 71 -14.67 16.73 -10.88
C THR A 71 -14.10 17.12 -9.51
N ALA A 72 -14.88 17.80 -8.68
CA ALA A 72 -14.46 18.16 -7.32
C ALA A 72 -14.34 16.92 -6.41
N ASP A 73 -15.29 16.00 -6.48
CA ASP A 73 -15.31 14.77 -5.70
C ASP A 73 -14.19 13.81 -6.12
N GLU A 74 -13.96 13.64 -7.43
CA GLU A 74 -12.85 12.84 -7.96
C GLU A 74 -11.50 13.34 -7.46
N LYS A 75 -11.28 14.66 -7.53
CA LYS A 75 -10.05 15.29 -7.01
C LYS A 75 -9.91 15.11 -5.50
N ALA A 76 -11.00 15.27 -4.74
CA ALA A 76 -10.99 15.07 -3.30
C ALA A 76 -10.69 13.61 -2.92
N GLU A 77 -11.20 12.65 -3.70
CA GLU A 77 -10.91 11.23 -3.50
C GLU A 77 -9.45 10.89 -3.83
N GLU A 78 -8.90 11.42 -4.93
CA GLU A 78 -7.49 11.25 -5.27
C GLU A 78 -6.57 11.84 -4.17
N ASP A 79 -6.86 13.05 -3.71
CA ASP A 79 -6.12 13.68 -2.61
C ASP A 79 -6.23 12.87 -1.31
N ARG A 80 -7.41 12.29 -1.03
CA ARG A 80 -7.59 11.38 0.13
C ARG A 80 -6.76 10.12 -0.03
N LYS A 81 -6.82 9.44 -1.18
CA LYS A 81 -6.02 8.23 -1.47
C LYS A 81 -4.52 8.50 -1.37
N ARG A 82 -4.07 9.63 -1.90
CA ARG A 82 -2.66 10.04 -1.81
C ARG A 82 -2.24 10.28 -0.35
N ARG A 83 -3.07 10.97 0.43
CA ARG A 83 -2.80 11.17 1.87
C ARG A 83 -2.75 9.84 2.61
N GLU A 84 -3.70 8.94 2.36
CA GLU A 84 -3.74 7.62 2.98
C GLU A 84 -2.47 6.82 2.67
N LEU A 85 -2.02 6.81 1.41
CA LEU A 85 -0.80 6.13 1.01
C LEU A 85 0.45 6.78 1.63
N GLU A 86 0.48 8.11 1.76
CA GLU A 86 1.55 8.78 2.51
C GLU A 86 1.54 8.44 4.00
N PHE A 87 0.36 8.33 4.61
CA PHE A 87 0.21 7.91 6.00
C PHE A 87 0.68 6.49 6.20
N GLU A 88 0.20 5.54 5.39
CA GLU A 88 0.60 4.13 5.46
C GLU A 88 2.12 3.96 5.25
N ARG A 89 2.72 4.73 4.32
CA ARG A 89 4.17 4.72 4.11
C ARG A 89 4.91 5.23 5.35
N ARG A 90 4.45 6.34 5.95
CA ARG A 90 5.06 6.91 7.16
C ARG A 90 4.90 5.97 8.35
N GLU A 91 3.74 5.33 8.50
CA GLU A 91 3.46 4.38 9.56
C GLU A 91 4.39 3.16 9.46
N LYS A 92 4.53 2.57 8.27
CA LYS A 92 5.48 1.47 8.04
C LYS A 92 6.93 1.87 8.29
N GLU A 93 7.31 3.10 7.92
CA GLU A 93 8.66 3.62 8.18
C GLU A 93 8.90 3.81 9.68
N LEU A 94 7.91 4.33 10.39
CA LEU A 94 7.96 4.54 11.84
C LEU A 94 8.01 3.20 12.59
N GLU A 95 7.13 2.26 12.27
CA GLU A 95 7.10 0.91 12.83
C GLU A 95 8.45 0.22 12.63
N LEU A 96 9.01 0.29 11.42
CA LEU A 96 10.32 -0.28 11.13
C LEU A 96 11.45 0.41 11.91
N ARG A 97 11.36 1.72 12.12
CA ARG A 97 12.33 2.48 12.92
C ARG A 97 12.26 2.11 14.40
N GLU A 98 11.06 2.02 14.94
CA GLU A 98 10.80 1.63 16.34
C GLU A 98 11.28 0.21 16.58
N ARG A 99 10.90 -0.75 15.72
CA ARG A 99 11.34 -2.14 15.82
C ARG A 99 12.86 -2.28 15.69
N LYS A 100 13.49 -1.49 14.83
CA LYS A 100 14.97 -1.44 14.75
C LYS A 100 15.59 -0.90 16.04
N ALA A 101 15.01 0.11 16.66
CA ALA A 101 15.49 0.66 17.93
C ALA A 101 15.40 -0.39 19.04
N GLU A 102 14.23 -1.02 19.18
CA GLU A 102 14.02 -2.11 20.13
C GLU A 102 15.01 -3.27 19.93
N THR A 103 15.21 -3.71 18.68
CA THR A 103 16.20 -4.74 18.36
C THR A 103 17.62 -4.34 18.76
N ARG A 104 18.00 -3.07 18.58
CA ARG A 104 19.32 -2.55 19.01
C ARG A 104 19.47 -2.62 20.52
N ASP A 105 18.43 -2.27 21.25
CA ASP A 105 18.43 -2.31 22.72
C ASP A 105 18.56 -3.75 23.21
N LEU A 106 17.78 -4.68 22.64
CA LEU A 106 17.88 -6.11 22.97
C LEU A 106 19.27 -6.69 22.66
N LEU A 107 19.86 -6.34 21.52
CA LEU A 107 21.22 -6.78 21.16
C LEU A 107 22.27 -6.19 22.11
N THR A 108 22.13 -4.92 22.48
CA THR A 108 23.03 -4.26 23.43
C THR A 108 22.97 -4.94 24.79
N ASN A 109 21.76 -5.24 25.27
CA ASN A 109 21.53 -5.96 26.52
C ASN A 109 22.10 -7.39 26.48
N ALA A 110 22.05 -8.05 25.33
CA ALA A 110 22.65 -9.37 25.12
C ALA A 110 24.18 -9.33 24.91
N GLY A 111 24.79 -8.14 24.84
CA GLY A 111 26.23 -7.98 24.56
C GLY A 111 26.63 -8.35 23.12
N LEU A 112 25.67 -8.29 22.18
CA LEU A 112 25.87 -8.67 20.79
C LEU A 112 26.09 -7.45 19.88
N PRO A 113 26.84 -7.59 18.77
CA PRO A 113 27.08 -6.48 17.85
C PRO A 113 25.82 -5.96 17.15
N LEU A 114 25.70 -4.62 17.07
CA LEU A 114 24.58 -3.95 16.37
C LEU A 114 24.56 -4.17 14.86
N SER A 115 25.61 -4.76 14.29
CA SER A 115 25.65 -5.17 12.87
C SER A 115 24.62 -6.25 12.54
N PHE A 116 24.11 -6.97 13.54
CA PHE A 116 23.14 -8.07 13.36
C PHE A 116 21.67 -7.63 13.47
N VAL A 117 21.40 -6.33 13.65
CA VAL A 117 20.02 -5.82 13.79
C VAL A 117 19.14 -6.26 12.63
N SER A 118 19.61 -6.12 11.38
CA SER A 118 18.82 -6.48 10.20
C SER A 118 18.54 -7.99 10.05
N GLN A 119 19.38 -8.83 10.64
CA GLN A 119 19.32 -10.29 10.52
C GLN A 119 18.53 -10.93 11.66
N LEU A 120 18.55 -10.31 12.85
CA LEU A 120 17.92 -10.85 14.04
C LEU A 120 16.56 -10.19 14.34
N MET A 121 16.27 -9.02 13.75
CA MET A 121 14.95 -8.38 13.83
C MET A 121 13.88 -9.26 13.16
N GLY A 122 12.96 -9.78 13.97
CA GLY A 122 11.79 -10.56 13.53
C GLY A 122 10.60 -9.69 13.15
N LYS A 123 9.45 -10.34 12.93
CA LYS A 123 8.17 -9.65 12.68
C LYS A 123 7.70 -8.89 13.92
N ASP A 124 7.92 -9.46 15.09
CA ASP A 124 7.57 -8.90 16.39
C ASP A 124 8.74 -9.00 17.39
N SER A 125 8.52 -8.44 18.58
CA SER A 125 9.50 -8.46 19.67
C SER A 125 9.81 -9.89 20.14
N GLU A 126 8.82 -10.79 20.17
CA GLU A 126 9.01 -12.17 20.62
C GLU A 126 9.88 -12.99 19.66
N GLU A 127 9.68 -12.85 18.35
CA GLU A 127 10.49 -13.46 17.31
C GLU A 127 11.90 -12.87 17.34
N THR A 128 12.03 -11.55 17.51
CA THR A 128 13.33 -10.89 17.67
C THR A 128 14.10 -11.44 18.86
N GLN A 129 13.46 -11.55 20.03
CA GLN A 129 14.08 -12.10 21.23
C GLN A 129 14.48 -13.57 21.05
N ARG A 130 13.63 -14.37 20.40
CA ARG A 130 13.96 -15.77 20.06
C ARG A 130 15.19 -15.86 19.17
N ASN A 131 15.25 -15.08 18.11
CA ASN A 131 16.39 -15.02 17.19
C ASN A 131 17.68 -14.63 17.92
N ILE A 132 17.62 -13.61 18.78
CA ILE A 132 18.74 -13.14 19.60
C ILE A 132 19.25 -14.24 20.52
N ASN A 133 18.35 -14.91 21.25
CA ASN A 133 18.70 -15.98 22.19
C ASN A 133 19.36 -17.17 21.48
N GLU A 134 18.83 -17.58 20.32
CA GLU A 134 19.38 -18.67 19.53
C GLU A 134 20.76 -18.32 18.97
N PHE A 135 20.90 -17.13 18.40
CA PHE A 135 22.18 -16.63 17.91
C PHE A 135 23.23 -16.56 19.01
N GLN A 136 22.86 -16.04 20.19
CA GLN A 136 23.75 -15.96 21.35
C GLN A 136 24.23 -17.35 21.78
N LYS A 137 23.35 -18.35 21.81
CA LYS A 137 23.70 -19.73 22.14
C LYS A 137 24.74 -20.29 21.17
N ILE A 138 24.53 -20.12 19.87
CA ILE A 138 25.43 -20.62 18.81
C ILE A 138 26.80 -19.94 18.90
N VAL A 139 26.83 -18.61 19.06
CA VAL A 139 28.07 -17.85 19.18
C VAL A 139 28.85 -18.27 20.41
N ASN A 140 28.19 -18.39 21.57
CA ASN A 140 28.84 -18.82 22.80
C ASN A 140 29.41 -20.24 22.69
N GLN A 141 28.67 -21.17 22.10
CA GLN A 141 29.18 -22.52 21.84
C GLN A 141 30.40 -22.52 20.93
N GLN A 142 30.41 -21.75 19.85
CA GLN A 142 31.57 -21.73 18.95
C GLN A 142 32.76 -21.01 19.55
N VAL A 143 32.55 -19.92 20.29
CA VAL A 143 33.63 -19.25 21.02
C VAL A 143 34.25 -20.20 22.04
N GLN A 144 33.44 -20.94 22.81
CA GLN A 144 33.92 -21.97 23.73
C GLN A 144 34.70 -23.07 23.01
N ASN A 145 34.19 -23.59 21.89
CA ASN A 145 34.89 -24.62 21.11
C ASN A 145 36.24 -24.11 20.58
N GLU A 146 36.30 -22.89 20.06
CA GLU A 146 37.54 -22.29 19.57
C GLU A 146 38.53 -22.01 20.71
N LEU A 147 38.05 -21.57 21.88
CA LEU A 147 38.87 -21.44 23.09
C LEU A 147 39.42 -22.81 23.52
N HIS A 148 38.60 -23.85 23.53
CA HIS A 148 39.02 -25.21 23.85
C HIS A 148 40.07 -25.73 22.85
N LYS A 149 39.88 -25.52 21.54
CA LYS A 149 40.87 -25.88 20.51
C LYS A 149 42.19 -25.13 20.70
N LYS A 150 42.12 -23.82 20.97
CA LYS A 150 43.32 -23.00 21.21
C LYS A 150 44.03 -23.38 22.51
N ALA A 151 43.30 -23.73 23.56
CA ALA A 151 43.85 -24.20 24.82
C ALA A 151 44.51 -25.59 24.64
N ALA A 152 43.85 -26.50 23.92
CA ALA A 152 44.39 -27.82 23.61
C ALA A 152 45.64 -27.77 22.71
N GLY A 153 45.71 -26.81 21.79
CA GLY A 153 46.90 -26.61 20.95
C GLY A 153 48.09 -25.96 21.65
N LYS A 154 47.95 -25.56 22.92
CA LYS A 154 48.96 -24.80 23.67
C LYS A 154 49.39 -25.46 24.97
N VAL A 155 49.29 -26.79 25.05
CA VAL A 155 50.13 -27.54 25.99
C VAL A 155 51.59 -27.25 25.63
N PRO A 156 52.38 -26.58 26.49
CA PRO A 156 53.81 -26.54 26.31
C PRO A 156 54.27 -27.98 26.26
N ASN A 157 55.07 -28.32 25.25
CA ASN A 157 55.74 -29.61 25.23
C ASN A 157 56.75 -29.59 26.39
N THR A 158 56.27 -29.90 27.60
CA THR A 158 57.10 -30.11 28.78
C THR A 158 57.84 -31.43 28.71
N SER A 159 57.81 -32.11 27.55
CA SER A 159 58.96 -32.89 27.09
C SER A 159 60.14 -31.95 26.87
N SER A 160 60.68 -31.48 28.00
CA SER A 160 62.10 -31.31 28.17
C SER A 160 62.75 -32.57 27.56
N SER A 161 63.15 -32.46 26.31
CA SER A 161 64.17 -33.31 25.71
C SER A 161 65.48 -32.93 26.41
N SER A 162 65.52 -33.16 27.71
CA SER A 162 66.79 -33.34 28.41
C SER A 162 67.28 -34.69 27.90
N PRO A 163 68.48 -34.76 27.30
CA PRO A 163 69.03 -36.01 26.82
C PRO A 163 68.88 -37.07 27.91
N ALA A 164 68.28 -38.21 27.58
CA ALA A 164 68.20 -39.32 28.53
C ALA A 164 69.63 -39.58 29.06
N PRO A 165 69.83 -39.63 30.39
CA PRO A 165 71.15 -39.83 30.96
C PRO A 165 71.74 -41.10 30.37
N GLN A 166 72.85 -40.95 29.64
CA GLN A 166 73.51 -42.04 28.92
C GLN A 166 74.21 -43.03 29.87
N LYS A 167 74.37 -42.64 31.14
CA LYS A 167 74.99 -43.43 32.21
C LYS A 167 73.93 -43.96 33.17
N LYS A 168 74.11 -45.19 33.65
CA LYS A 168 73.28 -45.72 34.74
C LYS A 168 73.62 -44.99 36.04
N LEU A 169 72.70 -45.01 37.01
CA LEU A 169 72.90 -44.38 38.32
C LEU A 169 74.15 -44.95 39.04
N SER A 170 74.47 -46.24 38.82
CA SER A 170 75.68 -46.90 39.33
C SER A 170 76.99 -46.34 38.80
N ASP A 171 76.97 -45.75 37.60
CA ASP A 171 78.16 -45.29 36.88
C ASP A 171 78.40 -43.78 37.09
N MET A 172 77.57 -43.16 37.94
CA MET A 172 77.54 -41.73 38.23
C MET A 172 78.08 -41.49 39.65
N THR A 173 78.91 -40.48 39.82
CA THR A 173 79.43 -40.09 41.15
C THR A 173 78.31 -39.53 42.03
N LEU A 174 78.50 -39.54 43.36
CA LEU A 174 77.48 -39.03 44.30
C LEU A 174 77.11 -37.57 44.01
N ASP A 175 78.08 -36.75 43.61
CA ASP A 175 77.84 -35.35 43.26
C ASP A 175 77.04 -35.21 41.97
N GLU A 176 77.34 -36.01 40.94
CA GLU A 176 76.56 -36.05 39.70
C GLU A 176 75.13 -36.58 39.95
N GLN A 177 74.96 -37.55 40.86
CA GLN A 177 73.63 -38.05 41.25
C GLN A 177 72.81 -36.98 41.98
N MET A 178 73.44 -36.23 42.90
CA MET A 178 72.78 -35.10 43.57
C MET A 178 72.42 -33.99 42.59
N ALA A 179 73.31 -33.65 41.65
CA ALA A 179 73.02 -32.68 40.60
C ALA A 179 71.84 -33.14 39.74
N LEU A 180 71.80 -34.42 39.33
CA LEU A 180 70.67 -34.97 38.57
C LEU A 180 69.36 -34.93 39.36
N TYR A 181 69.40 -35.21 40.67
CA TYR A 181 68.23 -35.13 41.54
C TYR A 181 67.69 -33.69 41.66
N HIS A 182 68.57 -32.70 41.74
CA HIS A 182 68.20 -31.30 41.88
C HIS A 182 67.78 -30.65 40.55
N GLU A 183 68.43 -31.00 39.44
CA GLU A 183 68.19 -30.41 38.12
C GLU A 183 67.12 -31.16 37.33
N ASN A 184 67.03 -32.48 37.48
CA ASN A 184 66.07 -33.32 36.77
C ASN A 184 65.58 -34.51 37.62
N PRO A 185 64.73 -34.26 38.63
CA PRO A 185 64.25 -35.30 39.55
C PRO A 185 63.47 -36.42 38.85
N GLN A 186 62.82 -36.14 37.72
CA GLN A 186 62.11 -37.16 36.93
C GLN A 186 63.08 -38.13 36.25
N ALA A 187 64.20 -37.64 35.67
CA ALA A 187 65.23 -38.49 35.08
C ALA A 187 65.91 -39.37 36.15
N PHE A 188 66.15 -38.84 37.35
CA PHE A 188 66.70 -39.60 38.47
C PHE A 188 65.77 -40.75 38.90
N GLN A 189 64.45 -40.50 39.05
CA GLN A 189 63.46 -41.54 39.38
C GLN A 189 63.34 -42.61 38.28
N ALA A 190 63.39 -42.20 37.00
CA ALA A 190 63.35 -43.13 35.88
C ALA A 190 64.55 -44.10 35.90
N LEU A 191 65.75 -43.62 36.26
CA LEU A 191 66.95 -44.46 36.42
C LEU A 191 66.90 -45.37 37.65
N GLN A 192 66.20 -44.98 38.73
CA GLN A 192 66.03 -45.84 39.92
C GLN A 192 65.08 -47.02 39.68
N ASN A 193 64.06 -46.82 38.84
CA ASN A 193 63.05 -47.85 38.53
C ASN A 193 63.53 -48.87 37.49
N ASN A 194 64.61 -48.54 36.77
CA ASN A 194 65.20 -49.38 35.74
C ASN A 194 66.39 -50.17 36.33
N LYS A 195 66.09 -51.16 37.18
CA LYS A 195 67.07 -52.09 37.78
C LYS A 195 67.39 -53.25 36.84
#